data_AF-A0A971K843-F1
#
_entry.id   AF-A0A971K843-F1
#
_cell.length_a   1.000
_cell.length_b   1.000
_cell.length_c   1.000
_cell.angle_alpha   90.00
_cell.angle_beta   90.00
_cell.angle_gamma   90.00
#
_symmetry.space_group_name_H-M   'P 1'
#
loop_
_entity.id
_entity.type
_entity.pdbx_description
1 polymer ?
#
loop_
_entity_poly.entity_id
_entity_poly.type
_entity_poly.pdbx_seq_one_letter_code
_entity_poly.pdbx_strand_id
1 'polypeptide(L)'
;DSLNKYAAVLQEIRYDRLYINTPVRPPAESRVRASDRAHVERAADFLGGVSIDLLVSDGFHSEIADDYRAILSIIKRHPMNQFEVEGFLKTRSNGDVQGLLKRLKEDPLVDVVEYKGYSTFRLK
;
A
#
# COMPACT_ATOMS: atom_id res chain seq x y z
N ASP A 1 27.96 -8.17 -2.42
CA ASP A 1 27.78 -7.28 -1.26
C ASP A 1 26.30 -7.13 -0.91
N SER A 2 26.00 -6.94 0.38
CA SER A 2 24.68 -7.01 1.04
C SER A 2 23.84 -8.27 0.80
N LEU A 3 23.40 -8.57 -0.42
CA LEU A 3 22.59 -9.77 -0.71
C LEU A 3 23.34 -11.07 -0.39
N ASN A 4 24.64 -11.15 -0.68
CA ASN A 4 25.46 -12.31 -0.26
C ASN A 4 25.51 -12.47 1.26
N LYS A 5 25.50 -11.35 2.02
CA LYS A 5 25.51 -11.40 3.49
C LYS A 5 24.16 -11.91 4.00
N TYR A 6 23.05 -11.46 3.41
CA TYR A 6 21.72 -12.01 3.70
C TYR A 6 21.64 -13.50 3.37
N ALA A 7 22.13 -13.93 2.20
CA ALA A 7 22.14 -15.33 1.81
C ALA A 7 22.92 -16.21 2.82
N ALA A 8 24.08 -15.76 3.29
CA ALA A 8 24.85 -16.47 4.31
C ALA A 8 24.06 -16.61 5.64
N VAL A 9 23.46 -15.51 6.12
CA VAL A 9 22.66 -15.54 7.36
C VAL A 9 21.43 -16.44 7.21
N LEU A 10 20.77 -16.43 6.05
CA LEU A 10 19.60 -17.27 5.80
C LEU A 10 19.94 -18.77 5.85
N GLN A 11 21.17 -19.18 5.50
CA GLN A 11 21.60 -20.58 5.63
C GLN A 11 21.68 -21.07 7.09
N GLU A 12 21.81 -20.15 8.04
CA GLU A 12 21.88 -20.46 9.47
C GLU A 12 20.50 -20.48 10.16
N ILE A 13 19.45 -20.02 9.47
CA ILE A 13 18.09 -19.90 10.02
C ILE A 13 17.20 -20.95 9.39
N ARG A 14 16.41 -21.66 10.22
CA ARG A 14 15.35 -22.52 9.71
C ARG A 14 14.08 -21.69 9.46
N TYR A 15 13.62 -21.65 8.22
CA TYR A 15 12.38 -20.98 7.81
C TYR A 15 11.67 -21.77 6.71
N ASP A 16 10.35 -21.62 6.62
CA ASP A 16 9.55 -22.27 5.57
C ASP A 16 9.44 -21.42 4.30
N ARG A 17 9.39 -20.09 4.44
CA ARG A 17 9.21 -19.13 3.35
C ARG A 17 9.98 -17.85 3.59
N LEU A 18 10.55 -17.30 2.53
CA LEU A 18 11.18 -15.99 2.53
C LEU A 18 10.31 -15.02 1.74
N TYR A 19 9.90 -13.94 2.38
CA TYR A 19 9.14 -12.87 1.74
C TYR A 19 10.00 -11.61 1.68
N ILE A 20 10.09 -11.00 0.50
CA ILE A 20 10.80 -9.75 0.28
C ILE A 20 9.77 -8.65 0.07
N ASN A 21 9.90 -7.57 0.82
CA ASN A 21 9.02 -6.42 0.71
C ASN A 21 9.82 -5.13 0.60
N THR A 22 9.18 -4.09 0.09
CA THR A 22 9.66 -2.71 0.08
C THR A 22 8.57 -1.83 0.69
N PRO A 23 8.85 -0.61 1.17
CA PRO A 23 7.80 0.30 1.62
C PRO A 23 6.65 0.45 0.61
N VAL A 24 5.51 -0.19 0.92
CA VAL A 24 4.27 -0.12 0.14
C VAL A 24 3.33 0.99 0.62
N ARG A 25 3.69 1.66 1.72
CA ARG A 25 2.99 2.81 2.29
C ARG A 25 3.98 3.95 2.50
N PRO A 26 3.50 5.20 2.62
CA PRO A 26 4.36 6.33 2.94
C PRO A 26 5.17 6.05 4.21
N PRO A 27 6.51 6.01 4.13
CA PRO A 27 7.35 5.76 5.29
C PRO A 27 7.34 6.97 6.24
N ALA A 28 7.51 6.71 7.53
CA ALA A 28 7.61 7.77 8.54
C ALA A 28 8.87 8.64 8.35
N GLU A 29 9.96 8.04 7.85
CA GLU A 29 11.23 8.70 7.61
C GLU A 29 11.36 9.18 6.16
N SER A 30 11.62 10.46 5.96
CA SER A 30 11.70 11.09 4.63
C SER A 30 12.85 10.57 3.73
N ARG A 31 13.86 9.93 4.32
CA ARG A 31 15.00 9.34 3.60
C ARG A 31 14.70 7.93 3.09
N VAL A 32 13.66 7.30 3.61
CA VAL A 32 13.25 5.97 3.17
C VAL A 32 12.40 6.11 1.92
N ARG A 33 12.73 5.32 0.90
CA ARG A 33 11.95 5.23 -0.34
C ARG A 33 11.82 3.76 -0.70
N ALA A 34 10.75 3.40 -1.38
CA ALA A 34 10.69 2.09 -1.95
C ALA A 34 11.76 1.86 -3.00
N SER A 35 12.29 0.66 -3.02
CA SER A 35 13.03 0.13 -4.16
C SER A 35 12.09 -0.13 -5.32
N ASP A 36 12.64 -0.02 -6.53
CA ASP A 36 11.94 -0.27 -7.78
C ASP A 36 11.58 -1.76 -7.89
N ARG A 37 10.47 -2.08 -8.56
CA ARG A 37 9.99 -3.47 -8.71
C ARG A 37 11.08 -4.41 -9.23
N ALA A 38 11.79 -4.03 -10.28
CA ALA A 38 12.86 -4.85 -10.85
C ALA A 38 14.01 -5.11 -9.86
N HIS A 39 14.27 -4.18 -8.93
CA HIS A 39 15.26 -4.39 -7.86
C HIS A 39 14.76 -5.40 -6.82
N VAL A 40 13.48 -5.31 -6.43
CA VAL A 40 12.87 -6.22 -5.46
C VAL A 40 12.76 -7.63 -6.04
N GLU A 41 12.35 -7.77 -7.31
CA GLU A 41 12.30 -9.04 -8.05
C GLU A 41 13.68 -9.69 -8.10
N ARG A 42 14.73 -8.96 -8.50
CA ARG A 42 16.11 -9.49 -8.49
C ARG A 42 16.56 -9.97 -7.12
N ALA A 43 16.19 -9.26 -6.05
CA ALA A 43 16.53 -9.66 -4.69
C ALA A 43 15.77 -10.92 -4.27
N ALA A 44 14.48 -11.02 -4.61
CA ALA A 44 13.66 -12.21 -4.36
C ALA A 44 14.22 -13.43 -5.11
N ASP A 45 14.52 -13.30 -6.40
CA ASP A 45 15.12 -14.36 -7.21
C ASP A 45 16.47 -14.81 -6.65
N PHE A 46 17.33 -13.86 -6.28
CA PHE A 46 18.66 -14.16 -5.74
C PHE A 46 18.61 -14.89 -4.39
N LEU A 47 17.66 -14.53 -3.52
CA LEU A 47 17.54 -15.11 -2.18
C LEU A 47 16.58 -16.31 -2.11
N GLY A 48 15.93 -16.68 -3.22
CA GLY A 48 14.91 -17.73 -3.26
C GLY A 48 13.62 -17.36 -2.50
N GLY A 49 13.27 -16.07 -2.49
CA GLY A 49 12.08 -15.53 -1.82
C GLY A 49 10.95 -15.15 -2.77
N VAL A 50 9.85 -14.63 -2.19
CA VAL A 50 8.67 -14.14 -2.92
C VAL A 50 8.53 -12.65 -2.68
N SER A 51 8.41 -11.86 -3.75
CA SER A 51 8.08 -10.44 -3.66
C SER A 51 6.63 -10.23 -3.25
N ILE A 52 6.40 -9.43 -2.21
CA ILE A 52 5.05 -9.10 -1.68
C ILE A 52 4.74 -7.60 -1.71
N ASP A 53 5.48 -6.84 -2.52
CA ASP A 53 5.31 -5.40 -2.70
C ASP A 53 3.98 -5.02 -3.39
N LEU A 54 3.29 -6.00 -3.98
CA LEU A 54 1.89 -5.92 -4.37
C LEU A 54 1.01 -6.34 -3.19
N LEU A 55 0.96 -5.51 -2.14
CA LEU A 55 -0.08 -5.67 -1.13
C LEU A 55 -1.39 -5.19 -1.76
N VAL A 56 -2.14 -6.14 -2.33
CA VAL A 56 -3.58 -6.04 -2.48
C VAL A 56 -4.12 -5.96 -1.06
N SER A 57 -4.64 -4.81 -0.65
CA SER A 57 -5.41 -4.78 0.59
C SER A 57 -6.56 -5.77 0.45
N ASP A 58 -6.68 -6.66 1.42
CA ASP A 58 -7.93 -7.40 1.64
C ASP A 58 -9.05 -6.35 1.62
N GLY A 59 -10.08 -6.61 0.81
CA GLY A 59 -11.08 -5.61 0.46
C GLY A 59 -11.68 -4.95 1.71
N PHE A 60 -11.77 -3.62 1.70
CA PHE A 60 -12.36 -2.88 2.81
C PHE A 60 -13.86 -3.15 2.93
N HIS A 61 -14.37 -3.15 4.15
CA HIS A 61 -15.79 -3.23 4.45
C HIS A 61 -16.19 -2.13 5.42
N SER A 62 -17.42 -1.62 5.28
CA SER A 62 -18.00 -0.61 6.15
C SER A 62 -19.52 -0.71 6.12
N GLU A 63 -20.15 -0.70 7.30
CA GLU A 63 -21.61 -0.64 7.44
C GLU A 63 -22.17 0.78 7.24
N ILE A 64 -21.30 1.80 7.19
CA ILE A 64 -21.71 3.18 6.90
C ILE A 64 -22.22 3.22 5.46
N ALA A 65 -23.48 3.60 5.27
CA ALA A 65 -24.13 3.65 3.95
C ALA A 65 -23.56 4.74 3.04
N ASP A 66 -23.23 5.92 3.59
CA ASP A 66 -22.58 7.01 2.83
C ASP A 66 -21.12 6.67 2.55
N ASP A 67 -20.78 6.51 1.27
CA ASP A 67 -19.46 6.04 0.84
C ASP A 67 -18.34 6.99 1.21
N TYR A 68 -18.60 8.30 1.20
CA TYR A 68 -17.62 9.30 1.58
C TYR A 68 -17.27 9.20 3.07
N ARG A 69 -18.30 9.14 3.94
CA ARG A 69 -18.12 8.93 5.38
C ARG A 69 -17.51 7.58 5.70
N ALA A 70 -17.85 6.54 4.93
CA ALA A 70 -17.22 5.23 5.05
C ALA A 70 -15.71 5.32 4.80
N ILE A 71 -15.30 5.98 3.72
CA ILE A 71 -13.88 6.20 3.41
C ILE A 71 -13.21 7.03 4.50
N LEU A 72 -13.80 8.15 4.95
CA LEU A 72 -13.25 8.97 6.04
C LEU A 72 -13.02 8.14 7.32
N SER A 73 -13.97 7.26 7.67
CA SER A 73 -13.87 6.36 8.83
C SER A 73 -12.72 5.35 8.71
N ILE A 74 -12.47 4.87 7.49
CA ILE A 74 -11.36 3.94 7.19
C ILE A 74 -10.03 4.70 7.22
N ILE A 75 -9.88 5.78 6.44
CA ILE A 75 -8.62 6.54 6.31
C ILE A 75 -8.18 7.25 7.58
N LYS A 76 -9.07 7.37 8.57
CA LYS A 76 -8.74 7.79 9.93
C LYS A 76 -7.76 6.83 10.64
N ARG A 77 -7.84 5.54 10.35
CA ARG A 77 -7.01 4.49 10.99
C ARG A 77 -6.11 3.78 9.98
N HIS A 78 -6.45 3.83 8.70
CA HIS A 78 -5.79 3.09 7.65
C HIS A 78 -5.75 3.91 6.36
N PRO A 79 -4.63 4.58 6.04
CA PRO A 79 -4.48 5.29 4.78
C PRO A 79 -4.84 4.38 3.60
N MET A 80 -5.67 4.87 2.68
CA MET A 80 -6.07 4.13 1.47
C MET A 80 -5.41 4.76 0.25
N ASN A 81 -4.81 3.95 -0.61
CA ASN A 81 -4.36 4.42 -1.93
C ASN A 81 -5.54 4.54 -2.91
N GLN A 82 -5.35 5.26 -4.02
CA GLN A 82 -6.40 5.49 -5.01
C GLN A 82 -7.05 4.19 -5.50
N PHE A 83 -6.27 3.12 -5.74
CA PHE A 83 -6.79 1.84 -6.23
C PHE A 83 -7.58 1.09 -5.15
N GLU A 84 -7.21 1.22 -3.88
CA GLU A 84 -7.96 0.70 -2.74
C GLU A 84 -9.30 1.42 -2.58
N VAL A 85 -9.34 2.75 -2.76
CA VAL A 85 -10.58 3.52 -2.78
C VAL A 85 -11.47 3.08 -3.94
N GLU A 86 -10.91 2.96 -5.14
CA GLU A 86 -11.63 2.45 -6.30
C GLU A 86 -12.18 1.03 -6.07
N GLY A 87 -11.37 0.14 -5.51
CA GLY A 87 -11.77 -1.23 -5.18
C GLY A 87 -12.92 -1.25 -4.18
N PHE A 88 -12.82 -0.47 -3.09
CA PHE A 88 -13.87 -0.32 -2.09
C PHE A 88 -15.18 0.21 -2.68
N LEU A 89 -15.12 1.20 -3.58
CA LEU A 89 -16.33 1.73 -4.21
C LEU A 89 -16.96 0.75 -5.19
N LYS A 90 -16.14 -0.04 -5.90
CA LYS A 90 -16.61 -1.12 -6.78
C LYS A 90 -17.37 -2.21 -6.02
N THR A 91 -16.90 -2.62 -4.83
CA THR A 91 -17.63 -3.61 -4.01
C THR A 91 -18.98 -3.11 -3.52
N ARG A 92 -19.20 -1.79 -3.53
CA ARG A 92 -20.44 -1.12 -3.12
C ARG A 92 -21.31 -0.69 -4.30
N SER A 93 -20.92 -1.07 -5.52
CA SER A 93 -21.62 -0.72 -6.77
C SER A 93 -21.80 0.80 -6.98
N ASN A 94 -20.89 1.62 -6.45
CA ASN A 94 -20.93 3.06 -6.68
C ASN A 94 -20.30 3.41 -8.05
N GLY A 95 -21.05 4.14 -8.87
CA GLY A 95 -20.62 4.59 -10.20
C GLY A 95 -19.80 5.89 -10.22
N ASP A 96 -19.85 6.72 -9.18
CA ASP A 96 -19.15 8.03 -9.12
C ASP A 96 -17.82 7.96 -8.35
N VAL A 97 -16.94 7.08 -8.84
CA VAL A 97 -15.59 6.92 -8.28
C VAL A 97 -14.76 8.20 -8.42
N GLN A 98 -14.84 8.85 -9.59
CA GLN A 98 -14.03 10.02 -9.90
C GLN A 98 -14.47 11.25 -9.11
N GLY A 99 -15.78 11.47 -8.93
CA GLY A 99 -16.30 12.55 -8.10
C GLY A 99 -15.87 12.41 -6.65
N LEU A 100 -15.89 11.19 -6.11
CA LEU A 100 -15.48 10.93 -4.73
C LEU A 100 -13.96 11.09 -4.54
N LEU A 101 -13.13 10.58 -5.46
CA LEU A 101 -11.68 10.81 -5.44
C LEU A 101 -11.34 12.30 -5.51
N LYS A 102 -12.04 13.06 -6.37
CA LYS A 102 -11.87 14.52 -6.44
C LYS A 102 -12.24 15.17 -5.11
N ARG A 103 -13.38 14.80 -4.51
CA ARG A 103 -13.83 15.31 -3.22
C ARG A 103 -12.81 15.03 -2.10
N LEU A 104 -12.19 13.84 -2.06
CA LEU A 104 -11.13 13.53 -1.10
C LEU A 104 -9.89 14.40 -1.27
N LYS A 105 -9.52 14.74 -2.52
CA LYS A 105 -8.37 15.61 -2.80
C LYS A 105 -8.61 17.06 -2.39
N GLU A 106 -9.86 17.50 -2.42
CA GLU A 106 -10.26 18.87 -2.09
C GLU A 106 -10.64 19.05 -0.60
N ASP A 107 -10.80 17.96 0.17
CA ASP A 107 -11.18 18.04 1.58
C ASP A 107 -10.00 18.50 2.46
N PRO A 108 -10.14 19.64 3.18
CA PRO A 108 -9.07 20.18 4.02
C PRO A 108 -8.71 19.29 5.22
N LEU A 109 -9.53 18.32 5.60
CA LEU A 109 -9.26 17.34 6.66
C LEU A 109 -8.51 16.10 6.15
N VAL A 110 -8.36 15.95 4.84
CA VAL A 110 -7.66 14.83 4.22
C VAL A 110 -6.28 15.27 3.78
N ASP A 111 -5.27 14.53 4.23
CA ASP A 111 -3.92 14.61 3.72
C ASP A 111 -3.80 13.71 2.49
N VAL A 112 -3.38 14.29 1.37
CA VAL A 112 -3.07 13.56 0.13
C VAL A 112 -1.55 13.43 0.01
N VAL A 113 -1.07 12.20 0.04
CA VAL A 113 0.34 11.87 -0.14
C VAL A 113 0.53 11.23 -1.51
N GLU A 114 1.22 11.93 -2.40
CA GLU A 114 1.61 11.38 -3.71
C GLU A 114 2.82 10.45 -3.53
N TYR A 115 2.64 9.17 -3.85
CA TYR A 115 3.68 8.17 -3.72
C TYR A 115 3.59 7.14 -4.85
N LYS A 116 4.72 6.83 -5.49
CA LYS A 116 4.80 5.85 -6.60
C LYS A 116 3.82 6.11 -7.76
N GLY A 117 3.48 7.37 -8.01
CA GLY A 117 2.58 7.76 -9.11
C GLY A 117 1.09 7.58 -8.81
N TYR A 118 0.71 7.37 -7.55
CA TYR A 118 -0.68 7.35 -7.12
C TYR A 118 -0.88 8.14 -5.81
N SER A 119 -2.09 8.64 -5.64
CA SER A 119 -2.49 9.35 -4.43
C SER A 119 -2.80 8.36 -3.30
N THR A 120 -2.30 8.64 -2.10
CA THR A 120 -2.70 7.98 -0.85
C THR A 120 -3.40 8.96 0.05
N PHE A 121 -4.58 8.60 0.55
CA PHE A 121 -5.45 9.42 1.38
C PHE A 121 -5.36 8.99 2.84
N ARG A 122 -5.13 9.94 3.74
CA ARG A 122 -5.20 9.74 5.20
C ARG A 122 -5.90 10.93 5.86
N LEU A 123 -6.56 10.70 6.99
CA LEU A 123 -7.10 11.83 7.76
C LEU A 123 -5.95 12.56 8.47
N LYS A 124 -6.05 13.89 8.57
CA LYS A 124 -5.15 14.73 9.37
C LYS A 124 -5.27 14.46 10.87
#